data_AF-A0A7R8X7A3-F1
#
_entry.id   AF-A0A7R8X7A3-F1
#
_cell.length_a   1.000
_cell.length_b   1.000
_cell.length_c   1.000
_cell.angle_alpha   90.00
_cell.angle_beta   90.00
_cell.angle_gamma   90.00
#
_symmetry.space_group_name_H-M   'P 1'
#
loop_
_entity.id
_entity.type
_entity.pdbx_description
1 polymer ?
#
loop_
_entity_poly.entity_id
_entity_poly.type
_entity_poly.pdbx_seq_one_letter_code
_entity_poly.pdbx_strand_id
1 'polypeptide(L)'
;MKERQPRKFVFGSKIDVSKTNMAASSVAGGSGTFIGFDFSTQQIKAVVIDDRLNVVQEAHVQLDSDLPEYRTHGGVYIHEDRKTVTSPTIMWVKGLDMLMDRLRVKGVDISAIKGLSGTAQQHGTVYWKKGARDLLKSLDPDRYLHEQLFDAFAIRESPIWMDSSTTAFCKEFEEKLGSPQRVADITGARAFERASGMQIGKIYHTMPDAYMATERISLVSSFACSLFLGDYAPIDTGDGSGMNLLDIHQKDWSAECLDAVAPDLREKLGEVEYASKCLGHIAPYFVERYSFDPQ
;
A
#
# COMPACT_ATOMS: atom_id res chain seq x y z
N MET A 1 49.23 33.34 7.47
CA MET A 1 48.97 32.84 8.84
C MET A 1 47.72 33.51 9.37
N LYS A 2 46.63 32.75 9.52
CA LYS A 2 45.45 33.10 10.33
C LYS A 2 45.18 31.86 11.18
N GLU A 3 45.49 31.94 12.47
CA GLU A 3 45.21 30.88 13.44
C GLU A 3 43.70 30.68 13.59
N ARG A 4 43.25 29.44 13.43
CA ARG A 4 41.90 29.01 13.78
C ARG A 4 41.90 28.60 15.26
N GLN A 5 41.07 29.25 16.07
CA GLN A 5 40.77 28.78 17.43
C GLN A 5 39.97 27.46 17.40
N PRO A 6 40.20 26.52 18.33
CA PRO A 6 39.46 25.26 18.39
C PRO A 6 38.09 25.45 19.04
N ARG A 7 37.05 24.85 18.44
CA ARG A 7 35.73 24.70 19.06
C ARG A 7 35.80 23.63 20.15
N LYS A 8 35.52 24.02 21.40
CA LYS A 8 35.36 23.10 22.53
C LYS A 8 34.10 22.25 22.32
N PHE A 9 34.27 20.93 22.30
CA PHE A 9 33.20 19.97 22.54
C PHE A 9 32.91 19.92 24.04
N VAL A 10 31.63 20.00 24.43
CA VAL A 10 31.18 19.77 25.80
C VAL A 10 30.28 18.53 25.79
N PHE A 11 30.62 17.55 26.63
CA PHE A 11 29.88 16.31 26.88
C PHE A 11 29.21 16.41 28.26
N GLY A 12 27.98 15.92 28.37
CA GLY A 12 27.18 15.85 29.61
C GLY A 12 25.87 16.63 29.47
N SER A 13 24.70 16.15 29.86
CA SER A 13 24.37 15.24 30.96
C SER A 13 23.06 14.48 30.72
N LYS A 14 22.90 13.38 31.45
CA LYS A 14 21.73 12.47 31.48
C LYS A 14 20.41 13.25 31.68
N ILE A 15 19.40 12.91 30.89
CA ILE A 15 18.01 13.30 31.15
C ILE A 15 17.42 12.27 32.13
N ASP A 16 16.99 12.76 33.30
CA ASP A 16 16.27 12.02 34.33
C ASP A 16 14.79 11.96 33.93
N VAL A 17 14.26 10.74 33.72
CA VAL A 17 12.88 10.49 33.25
C VAL A 17 11.87 10.48 34.42
N SER A 18 12.27 10.91 35.61
CA SER A 18 11.40 10.93 36.80
C SER A 18 10.95 12.34 37.18
N LYS A 19 10.14 13.00 36.33
CA LYS A 19 9.22 14.11 36.69
C LYS A 19 8.51 14.68 35.46
N THR A 20 7.46 14.01 35.01
CA THR A 20 6.37 14.67 34.28
C THR A 20 5.08 14.38 35.03
N ASN A 21 4.73 15.32 35.91
CA ASN A 21 3.42 15.35 36.54
C ASN A 21 2.37 15.42 35.43
N MET A 22 1.43 14.48 35.46
CA MET A 22 0.15 14.59 34.78
C MET A 22 -0.60 15.80 35.35
N ALA A 23 -0.44 16.95 34.72
CA ALA A 23 -1.42 18.00 34.78
C ALA A 23 -2.38 17.78 33.61
N ALA A 24 -3.58 17.27 33.91
CA ALA A 24 -4.68 17.30 32.97
C ALA A 24 -5.02 18.78 32.69
N SER A 25 -4.43 19.35 31.64
CA SER A 25 -4.88 20.61 31.08
C SER A 25 -6.02 20.31 30.12
N SER A 26 -7.24 20.60 30.55
CA SER A 26 -8.40 20.72 29.67
C SER A 26 -8.15 21.87 28.68
N VAL A 27 -7.62 21.54 27.50
CA VAL A 27 -7.66 22.44 26.35
C VAL A 27 -9.00 22.21 25.67
N ALA A 28 -9.91 23.17 25.87
CA ALA A 28 -11.16 23.25 25.15
C ALA A 28 -10.88 23.57 23.68
N GLY A 29 -11.37 22.70 22.79
CA GLY A 29 -11.13 22.70 21.35
C GLY A 29 -10.55 21.35 20.94
N GLY A 30 -11.40 20.40 20.54
CA GLY A 30 -10.92 19.07 20.15
C GLY A 30 -9.93 19.19 19.00
N SER A 31 -8.65 18.96 19.27
CA SER A 31 -7.61 18.95 18.25
C SER A 31 -7.86 17.75 17.35
N GLY A 32 -8.22 17.99 16.10
CA GLY A 32 -8.39 16.92 15.11
C GLY A 32 -7.11 16.07 15.02
N THR A 33 -7.28 14.77 14.83
CA THR A 33 -6.15 13.85 14.64
C THR A 33 -6.05 13.42 13.18
N PHE A 34 -4.90 12.87 12.80
CA PHE A 34 -4.67 12.28 11.49
C PHE A 34 -4.08 10.89 11.67
N ILE A 35 -4.33 10.00 10.71
CA ILE A 35 -3.83 8.62 10.80
C ILE A 35 -3.01 8.25 9.57
N GLY A 36 -1.83 7.71 9.81
CA GLY A 36 -0.95 7.14 8.80
C GLY A 36 -0.95 5.62 8.89
N PHE A 37 -1.23 4.93 7.79
CA PHE A 37 -1.13 3.47 7.70
C PHE A 37 0.16 3.01 7.01
N ASP A 38 0.65 1.82 7.34
CA ASP A 38 1.74 1.18 6.60
C ASP A 38 1.44 -0.31 6.38
N PHE A 39 1.17 -0.68 5.13
CA PHE A 39 0.93 -2.07 4.70
C PHE A 39 2.27 -2.71 4.29
N SER A 40 3.06 -3.09 5.30
CA SER A 40 4.39 -3.68 5.13
C SER A 40 4.32 -5.19 4.86
N THR A 41 5.45 -5.77 4.44
CA THR A 41 5.57 -7.21 4.16
C THR A 41 5.24 -8.09 5.37
N GLN A 42 5.59 -7.65 6.59
CA GLN A 42 5.47 -8.49 7.80
C GLN A 42 4.33 -8.04 8.73
N GLN A 43 3.84 -6.82 8.56
CA GLN A 43 2.88 -6.22 9.47
C GLN A 43 2.11 -5.08 8.80
N ILE A 44 0.90 -4.83 9.32
CA ILE A 44 0.15 -3.61 9.00
C ILE A 44 0.17 -2.73 10.24
N LYS A 45 0.56 -1.46 10.09
CA LYS A 45 0.70 -0.50 11.19
C LYS A 45 -0.21 0.71 10.98
N ALA A 46 -0.55 1.36 12.09
CA ALA A 46 -1.19 2.66 12.12
C ALA A 46 -0.51 3.56 13.16
N VAL A 47 -0.32 4.83 12.82
CA VAL A 47 0.15 5.89 13.72
C VAL A 47 -0.88 7.02 13.69
N VAL A 48 -1.36 7.42 14.85
CA VAL A 48 -2.27 8.56 15.02
C VAL A 48 -1.46 9.75 15.51
N ILE A 49 -1.61 10.89 14.84
CA ILE A 49 -0.93 12.14 15.16
C ILE A 49 -1.93 13.25 15.49
N ASP A 50 -1.55 14.16 16.38
CA ASP A 50 -2.31 15.38 16.66
C ASP A 50 -1.96 16.53 15.69
N ASP A 51 -2.64 17.66 15.83
CA ASP A 51 -2.42 18.89 15.05
C ASP A 51 -1.06 19.55 15.30
N ARG A 52 -0.32 19.09 16.32
CA ARG A 52 1.05 19.50 16.66
C ARG A 52 2.08 18.51 16.15
N LEU A 53 1.67 17.52 15.35
CA LEU A 53 2.51 16.49 14.77
C LEU A 53 3.14 15.54 15.81
N ASN A 54 2.56 15.43 16.99
CA ASN A 54 2.96 14.44 17.99
C ASN A 54 2.24 13.13 17.73
N VAL A 55 2.95 12.02 17.87
CA VAL A 55 2.33 10.69 17.90
C VAL A 55 1.56 10.54 19.21
N VAL A 56 0.24 10.31 19.10
CA VAL A 56 -0.65 10.13 20.26
C VAL A 56 -1.06 8.68 20.47
N GLN A 57 -1.05 7.86 19.41
CA GLN A 57 -1.32 6.43 19.50
C GLN A 57 -0.66 5.67 18.34
N GLU A 58 -0.34 4.40 18.58
CA GLU A 58 0.12 3.49 17.54
C GLU A 58 -0.57 2.13 17.69
N ALA A 59 -0.80 1.42 16.58
CA ALA A 59 -1.24 0.04 16.59
C ALA A 59 -0.57 -0.72 15.44
N HIS A 60 -0.47 -2.04 15.58
CA HIS A 60 0.05 -2.89 14.52
C HIS A 60 -0.61 -4.26 14.57
N VAL A 61 -0.54 -4.99 13.47
CA VAL A 61 -0.88 -6.41 13.31
C VAL A 61 0.30 -7.10 12.67
N GLN A 62 0.91 -8.04 13.38
CA GLN A 62 2.03 -8.86 12.92
C GLN A 62 1.48 -10.09 12.19
N LEU A 63 1.68 -10.18 10.88
CA LEU A 63 0.93 -11.09 10.01
C LEU A 63 1.07 -12.56 10.42
N ASP A 64 2.28 -13.03 10.69
CA ASP A 64 2.49 -14.45 11.04
C ASP A 64 1.86 -14.85 12.39
N SER A 65 1.98 -14.00 13.40
CA SER A 65 1.54 -14.34 14.77
C SER A 65 0.07 -14.02 15.01
N ASP A 66 -0.44 -12.97 14.38
CA ASP A 66 -1.82 -12.54 14.54
C ASP A 66 -2.78 -13.22 13.55
N LEU A 67 -2.26 -13.74 12.43
CA LEU A 67 -3.03 -14.43 11.39
C LEU A 67 -2.41 -15.80 11.03
N PRO A 68 -2.13 -16.68 12.02
CA PRO A 68 -1.39 -17.92 11.80
C PRO A 68 -2.08 -18.91 10.86
N GLU A 69 -3.39 -18.78 10.64
CA GLU A 69 -4.16 -19.59 9.70
C GLU A 69 -3.67 -19.50 8.25
N TYR A 70 -3.04 -18.38 7.86
CA TYR A 70 -2.43 -18.24 6.53
C TYR A 70 -1.07 -18.93 6.44
N ARG A 71 -0.44 -19.35 7.55
CA ARG A 71 0.82 -20.11 7.56
C ARG A 71 1.96 -19.44 6.78
N THR A 72 2.02 -18.11 6.80
CA THR A 72 3.13 -17.36 6.22
C THR A 72 4.38 -17.45 7.09
N HIS A 73 5.53 -17.14 6.50
CA HIS A 73 6.76 -16.89 7.25
C HIS A 73 7.39 -15.58 6.78
N GLY A 74 7.45 -14.59 7.67
CA GLY A 74 7.73 -13.21 7.31
C GLY A 74 6.61 -12.55 6.50
N GLY A 75 5.35 -12.99 6.65
CA GLY A 75 4.20 -12.48 5.92
C GLY A 75 4.10 -12.94 4.46
N VAL A 76 4.92 -13.91 4.05
CA VAL A 76 5.04 -14.36 2.65
C VAL A 76 5.01 -15.88 2.51
N TYR A 77 4.76 -16.32 1.29
CA TYR A 77 5.07 -17.65 0.79
C TYR A 77 6.28 -17.57 -0.14
N ILE A 78 7.32 -18.34 0.17
CA ILE A 78 8.44 -18.59 -0.75
C ILE A 78 8.16 -19.93 -1.41
N HIS A 79 7.92 -19.90 -2.72
CA HIS A 79 7.54 -21.08 -3.49
C HIS A 79 8.73 -22.02 -3.73
N GLU A 80 8.46 -23.21 -4.28
CA GLU A 80 9.46 -24.26 -4.49
C GLU A 80 10.64 -23.82 -5.37
N ASP A 81 10.38 -22.95 -6.35
CA ASP A 81 11.40 -22.41 -7.26
C ASP A 81 12.38 -21.44 -6.58
N ARG A 82 12.13 -21.08 -5.32
CA ARG A 82 12.89 -20.12 -4.49
C ARG A 82 13.02 -18.72 -5.09
N LYS A 83 12.19 -18.39 -6.08
CA LYS A 83 12.17 -17.09 -6.77
C LYS A 83 10.80 -16.43 -6.72
N THR A 84 9.75 -17.23 -6.84
CA THR A 84 8.38 -16.75 -6.72
C THR A 84 8.09 -16.50 -5.25
N VAL A 85 7.70 -15.26 -4.93
CA VAL A 85 7.38 -14.83 -3.56
C VAL A 85 6.06 -14.08 -3.56
N THR A 86 5.09 -14.59 -2.82
CA THR A 86 3.73 -14.06 -2.78
C THR A 86 3.24 -13.83 -1.36
N SER A 87 2.15 -13.09 -1.21
CA SER A 87 1.37 -12.99 0.04
C SER A 87 -0.11 -13.16 -0.28
N PRO A 88 -0.91 -13.84 0.58
CA PRO A 88 -2.36 -13.90 0.40
C PRO A 88 -2.97 -12.50 0.43
N THR A 89 -3.66 -12.10 -0.62
CA THR A 89 -4.27 -10.75 -0.71
C THR A 89 -5.28 -10.52 0.42
N ILE A 90 -6.09 -11.54 0.71
CA ILE A 90 -7.13 -11.47 1.74
C ILE A 90 -6.57 -11.35 3.16
N MET A 91 -5.32 -11.78 3.39
CA MET A 91 -4.63 -11.61 4.67
C MET A 91 -4.42 -10.14 4.98
N TRP A 92 -4.13 -9.30 3.98
CA TRP A 92 -4.01 -7.86 4.20
C TRP A 92 -5.34 -7.21 4.56
N VAL A 93 -6.44 -7.66 3.95
CA VAL A 93 -7.80 -7.19 4.30
C VAL A 93 -8.12 -7.55 5.76
N LYS A 94 -7.88 -8.81 6.16
CA LYS A 94 -8.13 -9.26 7.54
C LYS A 94 -7.22 -8.55 8.54
N GLY A 95 -5.98 -8.28 8.17
CA GLY A 95 -5.05 -7.51 8.98
C GLY A 95 -5.54 -6.06 9.20
N LEU A 96 -6.17 -5.44 8.20
CA LEU A 96 -6.81 -4.14 8.35
C LEU A 96 -8.00 -4.20 9.32
N ASP A 97 -8.90 -5.18 9.18
CA ASP A 97 -10.02 -5.36 10.12
C ASP A 97 -9.51 -5.44 11.58
N MET A 98 -8.49 -6.26 11.82
CA MET A 98 -7.88 -6.40 13.15
C MET A 98 -7.18 -5.12 13.63
N LEU A 99 -6.51 -4.39 12.74
CA LEU A 99 -5.82 -3.15 13.09
C LEU A 99 -6.82 -2.07 13.52
N MET A 100 -7.93 -1.95 12.81
CA MET A 100 -8.99 -0.99 13.14
C MET A 100 -9.66 -1.32 14.48
N ASP A 101 -9.90 -2.61 14.77
CA ASP A 101 -10.41 -3.04 16.07
C ASP A 101 -9.40 -2.74 17.20
N ARG A 102 -8.09 -2.95 16.97
CA ARG A 102 -7.04 -2.60 17.93
C ARG A 102 -6.98 -1.10 18.23
N LEU A 103 -7.18 -0.24 17.24
CA LEU A 103 -7.23 1.21 17.44
C LEU A 103 -8.39 1.60 18.36
N ARG A 104 -9.58 1.01 18.18
CA ARG A 104 -10.71 1.24 19.09
C ARG A 104 -10.44 0.75 20.51
N VAL A 105 -9.90 -0.46 20.66
CA VAL A 105 -9.56 -1.02 21.99
C VAL A 105 -8.53 -0.14 22.71
N LYS A 106 -7.62 0.48 21.95
CA LYS A 106 -6.65 1.46 22.46
C LYS A 106 -7.24 2.85 22.76
N GLY A 107 -8.54 3.04 22.60
CA GLY A 107 -9.25 4.27 22.93
C GLY A 107 -9.01 5.41 21.94
N VAL A 108 -8.65 5.12 20.69
CA VAL A 108 -8.59 6.16 19.65
C VAL A 108 -10.00 6.66 19.37
N ASP A 109 -10.18 7.98 19.49
CA ASP A 109 -11.40 8.63 19.03
C ASP A 109 -11.38 8.75 17.49
N ILE A 110 -11.92 7.74 16.82
CA ILE A 110 -11.98 7.67 15.36
C ILE A 110 -12.80 8.83 14.77
N SER A 111 -13.77 9.36 15.51
CA SER A 111 -14.59 10.50 15.06
C SER A 111 -13.80 11.82 14.99
N ALA A 112 -12.65 11.89 15.68
CA ALA A 112 -11.76 13.03 15.63
C ALA A 112 -10.76 12.98 14.47
N ILE A 113 -10.71 11.89 13.70
CA ILE A 113 -9.77 11.75 12.56
C ILE A 113 -10.24 12.65 11.41
N LYS A 114 -9.41 13.63 11.04
CA LYS A 114 -9.66 14.61 9.97
C LYS A 114 -9.01 14.27 8.64
N GLY A 115 -8.18 13.24 8.61
CA GLY A 115 -7.55 12.78 7.39
C GLY A 115 -6.76 11.51 7.61
N LEU A 116 -6.69 10.70 6.56
CA LEU A 116 -5.90 9.49 6.52
C LEU A 116 -5.08 9.41 5.24
N SER A 117 -3.92 8.79 5.35
CA SER A 117 -3.09 8.38 4.22
C SER A 117 -2.26 7.18 4.63
N GLY A 118 -1.45 6.64 3.74
CA GLY A 118 -0.59 5.53 4.10
C GLY A 118 0.45 5.18 3.06
N THR A 119 1.34 4.28 3.49
CA THR A 119 2.34 3.63 2.67
C THR A 119 2.03 2.14 2.56
N ALA A 120 2.67 1.50 1.60
CA ALA A 120 2.65 0.05 1.48
C ALA A 120 3.99 -0.45 0.94
N GLN A 121 4.23 -1.75 1.07
CA GLN A 121 5.32 -2.40 0.35
C GLN A 121 5.18 -2.15 -1.16
N GLN A 122 6.26 -1.69 -1.77
CA GLN A 122 6.27 -1.29 -3.17
C GLN A 122 6.16 -2.50 -4.10
N HIS A 123 5.84 -2.23 -5.37
CA HIS A 123 5.80 -3.17 -6.48
C HIS A 123 4.74 -4.29 -6.42
N GLY A 124 4.29 -4.69 -5.23
CA GLY A 124 3.30 -5.74 -5.10
C GLY A 124 1.99 -5.37 -5.80
N THR A 125 1.34 -6.35 -6.42
CA THR A 125 0.15 -6.13 -7.26
C THR A 125 -1.03 -6.96 -6.80
N VAL A 126 -2.22 -6.34 -6.82
CA VAL A 126 -3.52 -6.96 -6.51
C VAL A 126 -4.39 -6.97 -7.76
N TYR A 127 -5.06 -8.08 -8.01
CA TYR A 127 -5.86 -8.34 -9.22
C TYR A 127 -7.33 -8.50 -8.83
N TRP A 128 -8.10 -7.44 -8.95
CA TRP A 128 -9.52 -7.42 -8.62
C TRP A 128 -10.33 -8.15 -9.70
N LYS A 129 -11.15 -9.09 -9.27
CA LYS A 129 -12.05 -9.86 -10.14
C LYS A 129 -13.18 -8.97 -10.66
N LYS A 130 -13.71 -9.29 -11.85
CA LYS A 130 -14.94 -8.66 -12.38
C LYS A 130 -16.06 -8.63 -11.34
N GLY A 131 -16.66 -7.46 -11.13
CA GLY A 131 -17.71 -7.19 -10.15
C GLY A 131 -17.20 -6.80 -8.75
N ALA A 132 -15.88 -6.76 -8.52
CA ALA A 132 -15.33 -6.37 -7.22
C ALA A 132 -15.57 -4.88 -6.90
N ARG A 133 -15.66 -4.02 -7.92
CA ARG A 133 -16.03 -2.61 -7.72
C ARG A 133 -17.40 -2.44 -7.08
N ASP A 134 -18.37 -3.22 -7.53
CA ASP A 134 -19.73 -3.18 -6.99
C ASP A 134 -19.75 -3.67 -5.54
N LEU A 135 -18.97 -4.71 -5.22
CA LEU A 135 -18.80 -5.18 -3.85
C LEU A 135 -18.18 -4.11 -2.93
N LEU A 136 -17.16 -3.39 -3.38
CA LEU A 136 -16.56 -2.28 -2.61
C LEU A 136 -17.56 -1.16 -2.30
N LYS A 137 -18.44 -0.87 -3.26
CA LYS A 137 -19.47 0.18 -3.13
C LYS A 137 -20.64 -0.21 -2.24
N SER A 138 -20.85 -1.51 -2.02
CA SER A 138 -22.00 -2.05 -1.27
C SER A 138 -21.57 -2.82 -0.01
N LEU A 139 -20.46 -2.42 0.62
CA LEU A 139 -19.98 -3.04 1.85
C LEU A 139 -21.00 -2.89 2.99
N ASP A 140 -21.32 -4.00 3.63
CA ASP A 140 -22.18 -4.10 4.81
C ASP A 140 -21.35 -3.80 6.09
N PRO A 141 -21.68 -2.74 6.86
CA PRO A 141 -20.92 -2.34 8.04
C PRO A 141 -21.03 -3.33 9.21
N ASP A 142 -22.01 -4.24 9.22
CA ASP A 142 -22.15 -5.24 10.27
C ASP A 142 -21.18 -6.42 10.10
N ARG A 143 -20.57 -6.57 8.92
CA ARG A 143 -19.68 -7.68 8.56
C ARG A 143 -18.24 -7.19 8.36
N TYR A 144 -17.27 -8.07 8.56
CA TYR A 144 -15.86 -7.70 8.34
C TYR A 144 -15.52 -7.60 6.85
N LEU A 145 -14.52 -6.79 6.49
CA LEU A 145 -14.10 -6.63 5.09
C LEU A 145 -13.62 -7.96 4.51
N HIS A 146 -12.83 -8.72 5.25
CA HIS A 146 -12.26 -9.98 4.74
C HIS A 146 -13.31 -11.07 4.47
N GLU A 147 -14.46 -11.01 5.13
CA GLU A 147 -15.58 -11.93 4.87
C GLU A 147 -16.32 -11.57 3.58
N GLN A 148 -16.43 -10.27 3.29
CA GLN A 148 -17.16 -9.74 2.13
C GLN A 148 -16.29 -9.78 0.87
N LEU A 149 -14.99 -9.55 0.99
CA LEU A 149 -14.04 -9.46 -0.11
C LEU A 149 -13.29 -10.78 -0.40
N PHE A 150 -13.67 -11.89 0.25
CA PHE A 150 -12.97 -13.18 0.12
C PHE A 150 -12.82 -13.67 -1.34
N ASP A 151 -13.85 -13.48 -2.17
CA ASP A 151 -13.85 -13.86 -3.60
C ASP A 151 -13.67 -12.66 -4.55
N ALA A 152 -13.24 -11.51 -4.05
CA ALA A 152 -13.08 -10.28 -4.85
C ALA A 152 -11.80 -10.26 -5.70
N PHE A 153 -10.93 -11.27 -5.60
CA PHE A 153 -9.61 -11.29 -6.23
C PHE A 153 -9.48 -12.43 -7.25
N ALA A 154 -9.09 -12.08 -8.49
CA ALA A 154 -8.81 -13.05 -9.54
C ALA A 154 -7.48 -13.80 -9.29
N ILE A 155 -6.53 -13.13 -8.61
CA ILE A 155 -5.29 -13.72 -8.12
C ILE A 155 -5.32 -13.68 -6.58
N ARG A 156 -5.36 -14.85 -5.96
CA ARG A 156 -5.47 -14.98 -4.49
C ARG A 156 -4.18 -14.63 -3.76
N GLU A 157 -3.05 -14.87 -4.41
CA GLU A 157 -1.71 -14.66 -3.87
C GLU A 157 -1.02 -13.58 -4.69
N SER A 158 -0.93 -12.38 -4.11
CA SER A 158 -0.30 -11.24 -4.75
C SER A 158 1.22 -11.45 -4.81
N PRO A 159 1.88 -11.28 -5.96
CA PRO A 159 3.33 -11.18 -6.01
C PRO A 159 3.78 -9.90 -5.27
N ILE A 160 4.92 -9.97 -4.59
CA ILE A 160 5.44 -8.87 -3.78
C ILE A 160 6.87 -8.47 -4.20
N TRP A 161 7.42 -7.43 -3.57
CA TRP A 161 8.74 -6.87 -3.91
C TRP A 161 9.92 -7.87 -3.85
N MET A 162 9.76 -8.96 -3.09
CA MET A 162 10.78 -10.01 -2.94
C MET A 162 10.84 -10.97 -4.13
N ASP A 163 9.84 -10.96 -5.02
CA ASP A 163 9.77 -11.86 -6.16
C ASP A 163 10.88 -11.56 -7.18
N SER A 164 11.58 -12.63 -7.60
CA SER A 164 12.68 -12.58 -8.57
C SER A 164 12.49 -13.59 -9.73
N SER A 165 11.25 -13.98 -9.99
CA SER A 165 10.92 -15.08 -10.91
C SER A 165 10.75 -14.66 -12.37
N THR A 166 10.87 -13.37 -12.68
CA THR A 166 10.47 -12.78 -13.97
C THR A 166 11.64 -12.34 -14.85
N THR A 167 12.87 -12.83 -14.62
CA THR A 167 14.05 -12.46 -15.41
C THR A 167 13.86 -12.63 -16.92
N ALA A 168 13.11 -13.65 -17.36
CA ALA A 168 12.80 -13.85 -18.78
C ALA A 168 11.93 -12.72 -19.35
N PHE A 169 10.91 -12.30 -18.60
CA PHE A 169 10.04 -11.18 -18.96
C PHE A 169 10.79 -9.85 -18.96
N CYS A 170 11.73 -9.63 -18.02
CA CYS A 170 12.59 -8.45 -18.03
C CYS A 170 13.37 -8.33 -19.34
N LYS A 171 13.99 -9.43 -19.79
CA LYS A 171 14.77 -9.45 -21.03
C LYS A 171 13.89 -9.21 -22.26
N GLU A 172 12.76 -9.92 -22.35
CA GLU A 172 11.82 -9.75 -23.46
C GLU A 172 11.29 -8.31 -23.54
N PHE A 173 10.98 -7.72 -22.39
CA PHE A 173 10.52 -6.34 -22.30
C PHE A 173 11.59 -5.33 -22.73
N GLU A 174 12.84 -5.49 -22.24
CA GLU A 174 13.97 -4.65 -22.65
C GLU A 174 14.26 -4.81 -24.15
N GLU A 175 14.13 -6.01 -24.72
CA GLU A 175 14.29 -6.28 -26.15
C GLU A 175 13.18 -5.62 -26.99
N LYS A 176 11.91 -5.73 -26.57
CA LYS A 176 10.77 -5.07 -27.23
C LYS A 176 10.91 -3.54 -27.26
N LEU A 177 11.42 -2.95 -26.18
CA LEU A 177 11.69 -1.51 -26.09
C LEU A 177 13.08 -1.11 -26.63
N GLY A 178 13.86 -2.07 -27.12
CA GLY A 178 15.12 -1.87 -27.82
C GLY A 178 16.38 -1.84 -26.93
N SER A 179 16.30 -1.47 -25.66
CA SER A 179 17.41 -1.63 -24.72
C SER A 179 17.02 -1.40 -23.24
N PRO A 180 17.83 -1.88 -22.28
CA PRO A 180 17.68 -1.52 -20.87
C PRO A 180 17.73 -0.01 -20.60
N GLN A 181 18.55 0.73 -21.35
CA GLN A 181 18.69 2.18 -21.21
C GLN A 181 17.42 2.89 -21.68
N ARG A 182 16.82 2.44 -22.79
CA ARG A 182 15.55 3.02 -23.29
C ARG A 182 14.44 2.87 -22.26
N VAL A 183 14.34 1.71 -21.61
CA VAL A 183 13.40 1.52 -20.49
C VAL A 183 13.68 2.52 -19.36
N ALA A 184 14.96 2.66 -18.96
CA ALA A 184 15.34 3.59 -17.91
C ALA A 184 15.05 5.06 -18.25
N ASP A 185 15.21 5.46 -19.51
CA ASP A 185 14.92 6.82 -19.96
C ASP A 185 13.42 7.14 -19.86
N ILE A 186 12.53 6.15 -20.04
CA ILE A 186 11.08 6.32 -19.93
C ILE A 186 10.64 6.22 -18.46
N THR A 187 11.06 5.16 -17.76
CA THR A 187 10.46 4.75 -16.48
C THR A 187 11.35 5.02 -15.27
N GLY A 188 12.53 5.62 -15.47
CA GLY A 188 13.51 5.92 -14.41
C GLY A 188 14.37 4.73 -13.94
N ALA A 189 14.13 3.53 -14.47
CA ALA A 189 14.90 2.33 -14.15
C ALA A 189 14.85 1.32 -15.30
N ARG A 190 15.88 0.50 -15.45
CA ARG A 190 15.81 -0.69 -16.32
C ARG A 190 14.78 -1.70 -15.81
N ALA A 191 14.53 -2.79 -16.54
CA ALA A 191 13.62 -3.82 -16.07
C ALA A 191 14.19 -4.55 -14.84
N PHE A 192 13.37 -4.69 -13.79
CA PHE A 192 13.70 -5.47 -12.60
C PHE A 192 12.61 -6.50 -12.35
N GLU A 193 12.99 -7.66 -11.82
CA GLU A 193 12.06 -8.79 -11.68
C GLU A 193 10.84 -8.46 -10.82
N ARG A 194 11.06 -7.72 -9.74
CA ARG A 194 9.98 -7.30 -8.85
C ARG A 194 9.07 -6.23 -9.45
N ALA A 195 9.49 -5.54 -10.51
CA ALA A 195 8.71 -4.44 -11.07
C ALA A 195 7.34 -4.94 -11.53
N SER A 196 6.30 -4.17 -11.19
CA SER A 196 4.92 -4.61 -11.31
C SER A 196 4.53 -5.00 -12.74
N GLY A 197 5.01 -4.27 -13.75
CA GLY A 197 4.80 -4.63 -15.16
C GLY A 197 5.32 -6.03 -15.49
N MET A 198 6.45 -6.44 -14.91
CA MET A 198 7.03 -7.77 -15.17
C MET A 198 6.21 -8.88 -14.50
N GLN A 199 5.70 -8.61 -13.29
CA GLN A 199 4.81 -9.53 -12.58
C GLN A 199 3.44 -9.66 -13.29
N ILE A 200 2.90 -8.54 -13.79
CA ILE A 200 1.68 -8.54 -14.61
C ILE A 200 1.90 -9.32 -15.90
N GLY A 201 3.04 -9.13 -16.58
CA GLY A 201 3.42 -9.88 -17.76
C GLY A 201 3.48 -11.38 -17.50
N LYS A 202 4.11 -11.80 -16.38
CA LYS A 202 4.11 -13.20 -15.94
C LYS A 202 2.69 -13.73 -15.75
N ILE A 203 1.84 -13.01 -15.03
CA ILE A 203 0.46 -13.44 -14.75
C ILE A 203 -0.36 -13.55 -16.04
N TYR A 204 -0.25 -12.60 -16.96
CA TYR A 204 -0.90 -12.68 -18.27
C TYR A 204 -0.49 -13.95 -19.04
N HIS A 205 0.80 -14.29 -19.04
CA HIS A 205 1.30 -15.45 -19.79
C HIS A 205 1.02 -16.80 -19.11
N THR A 206 1.12 -16.88 -17.79
CA THR A 206 0.98 -18.16 -17.06
C THR A 206 -0.43 -18.42 -16.54
N MET A 207 -1.23 -17.37 -16.36
CA MET A 207 -2.59 -17.41 -15.82
C MET A 207 -3.54 -16.50 -16.63
N PRO A 208 -3.67 -16.72 -17.95
CA PRO A 208 -4.42 -15.83 -18.83
C PRO A 208 -5.90 -15.70 -18.42
N ASP A 209 -6.54 -16.79 -18.00
CA ASP A 209 -7.94 -16.77 -17.56
C ASP A 209 -8.15 -15.85 -16.34
N ALA A 210 -7.20 -15.86 -15.39
CA ALA A 210 -7.26 -14.98 -14.22
C ALA A 210 -7.03 -13.52 -14.62
N TYR A 211 -6.11 -13.24 -15.54
CA TYR A 211 -5.93 -11.91 -16.12
C TYR A 211 -7.19 -11.41 -16.83
N MET A 212 -7.85 -12.26 -17.61
CA MET A 212 -9.10 -11.93 -18.29
C MET A 212 -10.29 -11.77 -17.34
N ALA A 213 -10.27 -12.46 -16.20
CA ALA A 213 -11.22 -12.28 -15.11
C ALA A 213 -10.94 -11.02 -14.26
N THR A 214 -9.78 -10.38 -14.45
CA THR A 214 -9.39 -9.16 -13.72
C THR A 214 -10.02 -7.92 -14.37
N GLU A 215 -10.72 -7.10 -13.59
CA GLU A 215 -11.23 -5.80 -14.04
C GLU A 215 -10.34 -4.62 -13.62
N ARG A 216 -9.60 -4.76 -12.51
CA ARG A 216 -8.70 -3.73 -11.99
C ARG A 216 -7.41 -4.35 -11.44
N ILE A 217 -6.28 -3.71 -11.70
CA ILE A 217 -4.98 -4.02 -11.10
C ILE A 217 -4.56 -2.83 -10.23
N SER A 218 -4.21 -3.11 -8.98
CA SER A 218 -3.74 -2.12 -8.01
C SER A 218 -2.32 -2.45 -7.57
N LEU A 219 -1.52 -1.43 -7.24
CA LEU A 219 -0.41 -1.61 -6.30
C LEU A 219 -0.93 -1.80 -4.88
N VAL A 220 -0.17 -2.41 -3.96
CA VAL A 220 -0.60 -2.60 -2.56
C VAL A 220 -1.04 -1.29 -1.91
N SER A 221 -0.37 -0.17 -2.24
CA SER A 221 -0.73 1.19 -1.83
C SER A 221 -2.14 1.60 -2.29
N SER A 222 -2.39 1.60 -3.59
CA SER A 222 -3.71 1.91 -4.18
C SER A 222 -4.79 0.89 -3.78
N PHE A 223 -4.43 -0.37 -3.56
CA PHE A 223 -5.32 -1.40 -3.02
C PHE A 223 -5.80 -1.03 -1.62
N ALA A 224 -4.88 -0.70 -0.71
CA ALA A 224 -5.21 -0.30 0.65
C ALA A 224 -6.07 0.98 0.66
N CYS A 225 -5.73 1.96 -0.19
CA CYS A 225 -6.54 3.16 -0.36
C CYS A 225 -7.95 2.85 -0.89
N SER A 226 -8.08 1.89 -1.82
CA SER A 226 -9.38 1.47 -2.36
C SER A 226 -10.30 0.88 -1.28
N LEU A 227 -9.72 0.18 -0.30
CA LEU A 227 -10.50 -0.33 0.85
C LEU A 227 -11.14 0.83 1.59
N PHE A 228 -10.38 1.88 1.93
CA PHE A 228 -10.89 3.05 2.66
C PHE A 228 -11.86 3.91 1.84
N LEU A 229 -11.69 3.99 0.52
CA LEU A 229 -12.59 4.73 -0.36
C LEU A 229 -13.92 4.01 -0.63
N GLY A 230 -13.95 2.68 -0.56
CA GLY A 230 -15.11 1.89 -1.03
C GLY A 230 -15.28 1.98 -2.56
N ASP A 231 -14.22 2.34 -3.28
CA ASP A 231 -14.11 2.35 -4.74
C ASP A 231 -12.61 2.26 -5.11
N TYR A 232 -12.29 2.05 -6.38
CA TYR A 232 -10.91 1.97 -6.82
C TYR A 232 -10.18 3.30 -6.72
N ALA A 233 -9.10 3.31 -5.92
CA ALA A 233 -8.13 4.38 -5.92
C ALA A 233 -7.26 4.33 -7.19
N PRO A 234 -6.86 5.50 -7.74
CA PRO A 234 -5.80 5.57 -8.74
C PRO A 234 -4.46 5.15 -8.13
N ILE A 235 -3.54 4.73 -9.00
CA ILE A 235 -2.14 4.56 -8.61
C ILE A 235 -1.49 5.95 -8.61
N ASP A 236 -0.69 6.26 -7.59
CA ASP A 236 -0.02 7.56 -7.54
C ASP A 236 1.27 7.57 -8.37
N THR A 237 1.68 8.74 -8.85
CA THR A 237 2.92 8.91 -9.63
C THR A 237 4.19 8.41 -8.92
N GLY A 238 4.22 8.43 -7.58
CA GLY A 238 5.34 7.96 -6.79
C GLY A 238 5.49 6.45 -6.86
N ASP A 239 4.49 5.70 -6.40
CA ASP A 239 4.57 4.23 -6.39
C ASP A 239 4.43 3.63 -7.80
N GLY A 240 3.67 4.30 -8.69
CA GLY A 240 3.56 3.96 -10.12
C GLY A 240 4.89 4.00 -10.88
N SER A 241 5.86 4.80 -10.42
CA SER A 241 7.21 4.82 -10.98
C SER A 241 7.96 3.49 -10.77
N GLY A 242 7.56 2.67 -9.77
CA GLY A 242 8.14 1.36 -9.49
C GLY A 242 7.68 0.24 -10.41
N MET A 243 6.90 0.53 -11.45
CA MET A 243 6.21 -0.50 -12.25
C MET A 243 6.91 -0.87 -13.55
N ASN A 244 7.91 -0.11 -14.02
CA ASN A 244 8.37 -0.11 -15.41
C ASN A 244 7.24 0.15 -16.44
N LEU A 245 6.21 0.91 -16.06
CA LEU A 245 5.07 1.24 -16.93
C LEU A 245 4.80 2.75 -17.05
N LEU A 246 5.12 3.53 -16.00
CA LEU A 246 4.90 4.97 -15.96
C LEU A 246 6.01 5.71 -16.70
N ASP A 247 5.65 6.63 -17.59
CA ASP A 247 6.59 7.64 -18.09
C ASP A 247 6.80 8.70 -16.99
N ILE A 248 8.00 8.72 -16.42
CA ILE A 248 8.30 9.59 -15.27
C ILE A 248 8.42 11.07 -15.65
N HIS A 249 8.50 11.41 -16.93
CA HIS A 249 8.52 12.78 -17.42
C HIS A 249 7.10 13.29 -17.67
N GLN A 250 6.27 12.49 -18.32
CA GLN A 250 4.87 12.84 -18.62
C GLN A 250 3.93 12.63 -17.43
N LYS A 251 4.35 11.85 -16.43
CA LYS A 251 3.53 11.49 -15.26
C LYS A 251 2.24 10.76 -15.63
N ASP A 252 2.28 9.99 -16.71
CA ASP A 252 1.21 9.10 -17.17
C ASP A 252 1.80 7.79 -17.70
N TRP A 253 0.98 6.78 -17.94
CA TRP A 253 1.43 5.50 -18.47
C TRP A 253 2.05 5.62 -19.86
N SER A 254 3.20 4.97 -20.05
CA SER A 254 3.82 4.83 -21.36
C SER A 254 3.10 3.75 -22.17
N ALA A 255 2.47 4.14 -23.28
CA ALA A 255 1.77 3.21 -24.17
C ALA A 255 2.69 2.08 -24.67
N GLU A 256 3.95 2.40 -25.04
CA GLU A 256 4.91 1.39 -25.48
C GLU A 256 5.26 0.38 -24.36
N CYS A 257 5.36 0.84 -23.10
CA CYS A 257 5.59 -0.06 -21.98
C CYS A 257 4.37 -0.94 -21.68
N LEU A 258 3.16 -0.39 -21.77
CA LEU A 258 1.94 -1.15 -21.56
C LEU A 258 1.77 -2.24 -22.62
N ASP A 259 1.90 -1.88 -23.90
CA ASP A 259 1.74 -2.78 -25.05
C ASP A 259 2.77 -3.92 -25.04
N ALA A 260 3.96 -3.69 -24.49
CA ALA A 260 4.99 -4.71 -24.35
C ALA A 260 4.69 -5.76 -23.27
N VAL A 261 3.78 -5.48 -22.33
CA VAL A 261 3.47 -6.32 -21.16
C VAL A 261 2.21 -7.16 -21.35
N ALA A 262 1.06 -6.54 -21.59
CA ALA A 262 -0.23 -7.23 -21.67
C ALA A 262 -1.32 -6.38 -22.36
N PRO A 263 -2.30 -7.00 -23.05
CA PRO A 263 -3.40 -6.28 -23.68
C PRO A 263 -4.33 -5.63 -22.65
N ASP A 264 -5.00 -4.53 -23.04
CA ASP A 264 -5.99 -3.82 -22.21
C ASP A 264 -5.46 -3.33 -20.84
N LEU A 265 -4.12 -3.25 -20.68
CA LEU A 265 -3.51 -2.97 -19.39
C LEU A 265 -3.80 -1.55 -18.89
N ARG A 266 -3.92 -0.56 -19.79
CA ARG A 266 -4.30 0.81 -19.39
C ARG A 266 -5.66 0.84 -18.68
N GLU A 267 -6.64 0.13 -19.22
CA GLU A 267 -7.99 0.08 -18.64
C GLU A 267 -7.97 -0.56 -17.25
N LYS A 268 -7.20 -1.64 -17.10
CA LYS A 268 -7.06 -2.34 -15.82
C LYS A 268 -6.30 -1.52 -14.77
N LEU A 269 -5.37 -0.66 -15.15
CA LEU A 269 -4.67 0.23 -14.22
C LEU A 269 -5.49 1.50 -13.90
N GLY A 270 -6.27 1.97 -14.88
CA GLY A 270 -6.93 3.28 -14.88
C GLY A 270 -5.97 4.45 -14.84
N GLU A 271 -6.47 5.62 -14.47
CA GLU A 271 -5.67 6.85 -14.46
C GLU A 271 -4.67 6.90 -13.30
N VAL A 272 -3.58 7.63 -13.53
CA VAL A 272 -2.56 7.97 -12.53
C VAL A 272 -2.93 9.28 -11.87
N GLU A 273 -2.64 9.42 -10.58
CA GLU A 273 -2.82 10.69 -9.85
C GLU A 273 -1.58 11.11 -9.06
N TYR A 274 -1.54 12.36 -8.60
CA TYR A 274 -0.47 12.81 -7.71
C TYR A 274 -0.68 12.29 -6.28
N ALA A 275 0.41 11.94 -5.59
CA ALA A 275 0.38 11.42 -4.22
C ALA A 275 -0.30 12.36 -3.21
N SER A 276 -0.31 13.68 -3.48
CA SER A 276 -0.91 14.70 -2.63
C SER A 276 -2.39 14.97 -2.91
N LYS A 277 -2.98 14.30 -3.91
CA LYS A 277 -4.38 14.47 -4.29
C LYS A 277 -5.30 13.92 -3.20
N CYS A 278 -6.26 14.74 -2.74
CA CYS A 278 -7.39 14.23 -1.97
C CYS A 278 -8.33 13.47 -2.90
N LEU A 279 -8.52 12.17 -2.63
CA LEU A 279 -9.27 11.24 -3.48
C LEU A 279 -10.77 11.18 -3.16
N GLY A 280 -11.18 11.72 -2.01
CA GLY A 280 -12.58 11.75 -1.60
C GLY A 280 -12.74 11.50 -0.10
N HIS A 281 -13.99 11.37 0.33
CA HIS A 281 -14.34 11.01 1.70
C HIS A 281 -14.17 9.50 1.92
N ILE A 282 -14.09 9.12 3.19
CA ILE A 282 -14.02 7.72 3.60
C ILE A 282 -15.33 6.99 3.27
N ALA A 283 -15.26 5.69 2.97
CA ALA A 283 -16.42 4.89 2.62
C ALA A 283 -17.45 4.88 3.78
N PRO A 284 -18.77 4.85 3.47
CA PRO A 284 -19.83 4.72 4.47
C PRO A 284 -19.62 3.55 5.43
N TYR A 285 -19.03 2.44 4.95
CA TYR A 285 -18.62 1.30 5.78
C TYR A 285 -17.83 1.71 7.02
N PHE A 286 -16.83 2.60 6.90
CA PHE A 286 -16.02 3.02 8.04
C PHE A 286 -16.71 4.06 8.92
N VAL A 287 -17.61 4.86 8.35
CA VAL A 287 -18.46 5.78 9.12
C VAL A 287 -19.37 4.98 10.05
N GLU A 288 -20.12 4.03 9.49
CA GLU A 288 -21.12 3.25 10.23
C GLU A 288 -20.46 2.25 11.18
N ARG A 289 -19.45 1.51 10.69
CA ARG A 289 -18.78 0.51 11.51
C ARG A 289 -17.90 1.16 12.56
N TYR A 290 -17.00 2.07 12.17
CA TYR A 290 -15.90 2.60 12.98
C TYR A 290 -16.11 4.02 13.53
N SER A 291 -17.25 4.66 13.27
CA SER A 291 -17.55 6.03 13.74
C SER A 291 -16.62 7.11 13.19
N PHE A 292 -16.07 6.93 11.98
CA PHE A 292 -15.41 8.05 11.29
C PHE A 292 -16.38 9.21 11.07
N ASP A 293 -15.85 10.43 11.09
CA ASP A 293 -16.57 11.61 10.59
C ASP A 293 -16.77 11.45 9.07
N PRO A 294 -18.01 11.57 8.54
CA PRO A 294 -18.26 11.48 7.11
C PRO A 294 -17.69 12.66 6.29
N GLN A 295 -17.19 13.71 6.94
CA GLN A 295 -16.62 14.92 6.30
C GLN A 295 -15.09 14.98 6.38
#